data_AF-G3H7D6-F1
#
_entry.id   AF-G3H7D6-F1
#
_cell.length_a   1.000
_cell.length_b   1.000
_cell.length_c   1.000
_cell.angle_alpha   90.00
_cell.angle_beta   90.00
_cell.angle_gamma   90.00
#
_symmetry.space_group_name_H-M   'P 1'
#
loop_
_entity.id
_entity.type
_entity.pdbx_description
1 polymer ?
#
loop_
_entity_poly.entity_id
_entity_poly.type
_entity_poly.pdbx_seq_one_letter_code
_entity_poly.pdbx_strand_id
1 'polypeptide(L)'
;MPKGKKAKGKAPAVMKKQEAKKVVNPLFEKRPKNFGIGQDIQPKHRQRAILYKRLKVPPAINQFTQALDRQTATQLLKLAHKYRPETKQKKQRLLSHAEKKAAAKGDVPTKRPPVLRAGVNTVTTWWRTRKLSWW
;
A
#
# COMPACT_ATOMS: atom_id res chain seq x y z
N MET A 1 0.08 -54.60 45.48
CA MET A 1 0.98 -53.51 44.99
C MET A 1 2.00 -54.09 44.03
N PRO A 2 2.66 -53.29 43.18
CA PRO A 2 2.16 -52.15 42.39
C PRO A 2 1.79 -52.71 40.99
N LYS A 3 1.86 -52.11 39.79
CA LYS A 3 2.08 -50.75 39.20
C LYS A 3 0.85 -50.53 38.26
N GLY A 4 0.53 -49.40 37.61
CA GLY A 4 1.21 -48.16 37.26
C GLY A 4 0.82 -47.73 35.83
N LYS A 5 -0.46 -47.38 35.57
CA LYS A 5 -0.94 -46.96 34.24
C LYS A 5 -0.33 -45.60 33.85
N LYS A 6 0.47 -45.58 32.78
CA LYS A 6 1.09 -44.35 32.25
C LYS A 6 0.06 -43.46 31.55
N ALA A 7 0.02 -42.18 31.91
CA ALA A 7 -0.56 -41.16 31.05
C ALA A 7 0.33 -40.92 29.81
N LYS A 8 -0.28 -40.63 28.66
CA LYS A 8 0.37 -39.93 27.54
C LYS A 8 -0.54 -38.78 27.10
N GLY A 9 0.07 -37.64 26.77
CA GLY A 9 -0.62 -36.36 26.63
C GLY A 9 -1.55 -36.27 25.42
N LYS A 10 -2.55 -35.40 25.54
CA LYS A 10 -3.34 -34.92 24.39
C LYS A 10 -2.43 -34.12 23.44
N ALA A 11 -2.74 -34.15 22.15
CA ALA A 11 -2.03 -33.36 21.14
C ALA A 11 -2.04 -31.85 21.47
N PRO A 12 -1.01 -31.08 21.09
CA PRO A 12 -0.97 -29.64 21.34
C PRO A 12 -2.13 -28.95 20.61
N ALA A 13 -3.00 -28.29 21.37
CA ALA A 13 -4.14 -27.58 20.83
C ALA A 13 -3.67 -26.43 19.93
N VAL A 14 -4.30 -26.26 18.77
CA VAL A 14 -4.05 -25.13 17.86
C VAL A 14 -4.28 -23.83 18.63
N MET A 15 -3.21 -23.08 18.87
CA MET A 15 -3.30 -21.75 19.48
C MET A 15 -4.06 -20.81 18.54
N LYS A 16 -5.37 -20.69 18.77
CA LYS A 16 -6.17 -19.60 18.21
C LYS A 16 -5.54 -18.29 18.69
N LYS A 17 -4.86 -17.61 17.78
CA LYS A 17 -4.33 -16.25 17.98
C LYS A 17 -5.45 -15.37 18.53
N GLN A 18 -5.34 -14.99 19.81
CA GLN A 18 -6.32 -14.12 20.45
C GLN A 18 -6.32 -12.79 19.71
N GLU A 19 -7.47 -12.43 19.13
CA GLU A 19 -7.66 -11.09 18.59
C GLU A 19 -7.67 -10.11 19.75
N ALA A 20 -6.72 -9.17 19.74
CA ALA A 20 -6.67 -8.11 20.73
C ALA A 20 -7.95 -7.28 20.64
N LYS A 21 -8.86 -7.47 21.60
CA LYS A 21 -10.10 -6.68 21.72
C LYS A 21 -9.70 -5.21 21.81
N LYS A 22 -9.93 -4.45 20.75
CA LYS A 22 -9.75 -2.99 20.76
C LYS A 22 -10.60 -2.42 21.88
N VAL A 23 -10.01 -1.59 22.73
CA VAL A 23 -10.75 -0.82 23.73
C VAL A 23 -11.65 0.16 22.97
N VAL A 24 -12.94 -0.19 22.85
CA VAL A 24 -13.94 0.69 22.26
C VAL A 24 -14.39 1.65 23.36
N ASN A 25 -14.09 2.93 23.19
CA ASN A 25 -14.56 3.97 24.09
C ASN A 25 -16.10 3.99 24.07
N PRO A 26 -16.81 3.83 25.21
CA PRO A 26 -18.26 3.63 25.23
C PRO A 26 -19.06 4.83 24.67
N LEU A 27 -18.44 6.01 24.56
CA LEU A 27 -19.04 7.20 23.93
C LEU A 27 -19.08 7.14 22.39
N PHE A 28 -18.46 6.12 21.76
CA PHE A 28 -18.42 5.98 20.29
C PHE A 28 -19.27 4.80 19.79
N GLU A 29 -20.58 5.04 19.71
CA GLU A 29 -21.53 4.18 19.04
C GLU A 29 -21.25 4.06 17.53
N LYS A 30 -21.51 2.89 16.95
CA LYS A 30 -21.60 2.76 15.49
C LYS A 30 -22.94 3.33 15.03
N ARG A 31 -22.91 4.37 14.20
CA ARG A 31 -24.09 4.95 13.53
C ARG A 31 -24.10 4.55 12.05
N PRO A 32 -24.54 3.31 11.70
CA PRO A 32 -24.72 2.92 10.31
C PRO A 32 -25.82 3.79 9.68
N LYS A 33 -25.71 4.03 8.37
CA LYS A 33 -26.71 4.75 7.59
C LYS A 33 -27.27 3.85 6.50
N ASN A 34 -28.58 3.91 6.30
CA ASN A 34 -29.30 3.11 5.32
C ASN A 34 -29.76 3.98 4.15
N PHE A 35 -29.08 3.92 3.00
CA PHE A 35 -29.36 4.78 1.85
C PHE A 35 -30.43 4.22 0.88
N GLY A 36 -31.28 3.32 1.38
CA GLY A 36 -32.46 2.81 0.66
C GLY A 36 -33.51 3.89 0.38
N ILE A 37 -34.48 3.56 -0.47
CA ILE A 37 -35.57 4.48 -0.83
C ILE A 37 -36.40 4.77 0.44
N GLY A 38 -36.58 6.06 0.75
CA GLY A 38 -37.32 6.52 1.94
C GLY A 38 -36.55 6.44 3.27
N GLN A 39 -35.22 6.28 3.24
CA GLN A 39 -34.36 6.16 4.43
C GLN A 39 -33.34 7.34 4.52
N ASP A 40 -32.08 7.12 4.93
CA ASP A 40 -31.08 8.19 5.06
C ASP A 40 -30.87 8.96 3.75
N ILE A 41 -30.69 10.28 3.87
CA ILE A 41 -30.38 11.18 2.75
C ILE A 41 -29.12 10.69 2.02
N GLN A 42 -29.28 10.33 0.74
CA GLN A 42 -28.18 9.85 -0.09
C GLN A 42 -27.02 10.88 -0.19
N PRO A 43 -25.76 10.41 -0.14
CA PRO A 43 -24.58 11.28 -0.28
C PRO A 43 -24.55 11.96 -1.66
N LYS A 44 -24.55 13.30 -1.69
CA LYS A 44 -24.77 14.11 -2.89
C LYS A 44 -23.52 14.27 -3.77
N HIS A 45 -22.96 13.16 -4.26
CA HIS A 45 -21.71 13.11 -5.04
C HIS A 45 -21.66 14.08 -6.24
N ARG A 46 -22.77 14.24 -6.97
CA ARG A 46 -22.84 15.10 -8.18
C ARG A 46 -22.72 16.60 -7.86
N GLN A 47 -23.18 17.05 -6.68
CA GLN A 47 -23.21 18.48 -6.34
C GLN A 47 -21.81 19.08 -6.20
N ARG A 48 -20.86 18.37 -5.58
CA ARG A 48 -19.49 18.85 -5.39
C ARG A 48 -18.78 19.11 -6.73
N ALA A 49 -18.99 18.25 -7.73
CA ALA A 49 -18.44 18.42 -9.07
C ALA A 49 -19.06 19.61 -9.84
N ILE A 50 -20.37 19.87 -9.64
CA ILE A 50 -21.03 21.06 -10.21
C ILE A 50 -20.49 22.34 -9.56
N LEU A 51 -20.27 22.33 -8.23
CA LEU A 51 -19.76 23.49 -7.50
C LEU A 51 -18.36 23.89 -7.96
N TYR A 52 -17.44 22.93 -8.13
CA TYR A 52 -16.10 23.17 -8.68
C TYR A 52 -16.09 23.73 -10.11
N LYS A 53 -17.16 23.53 -10.90
CA LYS A 53 -17.30 24.11 -12.24
C LYS A 53 -17.95 25.49 -12.26
N ARG A 54 -18.67 25.88 -11.19
CA ARG A 54 -19.42 27.15 -11.11
C ARG A 54 -18.72 28.23 -10.29
N LEU A 55 -17.89 27.85 -9.31
CA LEU A 55 -17.07 28.79 -8.55
C LEU A 55 -15.73 29.04 -9.24
N LYS A 56 -15.17 30.25 -9.06
CA LYS A 56 -13.80 30.57 -9.49
C LYS A 56 -12.80 29.80 -8.63
N VAL A 57 -12.13 28.80 -9.22
CA VAL A 57 -11.12 27.96 -8.53
C VAL A 57 -9.75 28.66 -8.56
N PRO A 58 -9.04 28.82 -7.43
CA PRO A 58 -7.71 29.43 -7.39
C PRO A 58 -6.68 28.73 -8.30
N PRO A 59 -5.74 29.45 -8.95
CA PRO A 59 -4.78 28.87 -9.89
C PRO A 59 -3.97 27.67 -9.35
N ALA A 60 -3.55 27.73 -8.08
CA ALA A 60 -2.81 26.66 -7.40
C ALA A 60 -3.60 25.34 -7.25
N ILE A 61 -4.92 25.37 -7.42
CA ILE A 61 -5.79 24.19 -7.52
C ILE A 61 -6.15 23.91 -8.98
N ASN A 62 -6.40 24.96 -9.77
CA ASN A 62 -6.80 24.81 -11.18
C ASN A 62 -5.70 24.20 -12.07
N GLN A 63 -4.42 24.31 -11.70
CA GLN A 63 -3.33 23.62 -12.39
C GLN A 63 -3.54 22.10 -12.52
N PHE A 64 -4.29 21.48 -11.60
CA PHE A 64 -4.61 20.04 -11.66
C PHE A 64 -5.79 19.69 -12.57
N THR A 65 -6.46 20.67 -13.18
CA THR A 65 -7.48 20.41 -14.23
C THR A 65 -6.85 20.31 -15.62
N GLN A 66 -5.67 20.91 -15.80
CA GLN A 66 -4.89 20.87 -17.04
C GLN A 66 -4.00 19.61 -17.02
N ALA A 67 -4.49 18.53 -17.63
CA ALA A 67 -3.79 17.26 -17.72
C ALA A 67 -2.90 17.15 -18.97
N LEU A 68 -1.89 16.29 -18.91
CA LEU A 68 -1.10 15.85 -20.07
C LEU A 68 -1.99 15.13 -21.10
N ASP A 69 -1.65 15.26 -22.38
CA ASP A 69 -2.41 14.65 -23.47
C ASP A 69 -2.38 13.11 -23.45
N ARG A 70 -3.31 12.48 -24.17
CA ARG A 70 -3.49 11.02 -24.17
C ARG A 70 -2.30 10.27 -24.78
N GLN A 71 -1.61 10.81 -25.79
CA GLN A 71 -0.50 10.14 -26.46
C GLN A 71 0.74 10.16 -25.57
N THR A 72 1.15 11.33 -25.07
CA THR A 72 2.31 11.46 -24.17
C THR A 72 2.08 10.73 -22.84
N ALA A 73 0.88 10.81 -22.27
CA ALA A 73 0.52 10.01 -21.08
C ALA A 73 0.63 8.49 -21.33
N THR A 74 0.25 8.01 -22.52
CA THR A 74 0.40 6.59 -22.89
C THR A 74 1.87 6.17 -23.02
N GLN A 75 2.72 7.03 -23.59
CA GLN A 75 4.16 6.79 -23.69
C GLN A 75 4.82 6.77 -22.30
N LEU A 76 4.49 7.74 -21.44
CA LEU A 76 4.98 7.86 -20.07
C LEU A 76 4.59 6.63 -19.24
N LEU A 77 3.35 6.14 -19.36
CA LEU A 77 2.89 4.93 -18.67
C LEU A 77 3.59 3.65 -19.17
N LYS A 78 3.92 3.55 -20.47
CA LYS A 78 4.76 2.46 -21.00
C LYS A 78 6.17 2.50 -20.40
N LEU A 79 6.77 3.68 -20.29
CA LEU A 79 8.09 3.86 -19.65
C LEU A 79 8.06 3.52 -18.15
N ALA A 80 7.02 3.97 -17.44
CA ALA A 80 6.80 3.64 -16.03
C ALA A 80 6.61 2.13 -15.79
N HIS A 81 6.02 1.40 -16.76
CA HIS A 81 5.90 -0.05 -16.69
C HIS A 81 7.26 -0.76 -16.76
N LYS A 82 8.22 -0.26 -17.56
CA LYS A 82 9.59 -0.79 -17.65
C LYS A 82 10.36 -0.66 -16.33
N TYR A 83 10.16 0.44 -15.59
CA TYR A 83 10.84 0.72 -14.32
C TYR A 83 9.99 0.41 -13.06
N ARG A 84 8.98 -0.45 -13.19
CA ARG A 84 8.06 -0.82 -12.11
C ARG A 84 8.81 -1.56 -10.98
N PRO A 85 8.62 -1.19 -9.70
CA PRO A 85 9.30 -1.87 -8.58
C PRO A 85 8.80 -3.31 -8.37
N GLU A 86 9.74 -4.20 -8.02
CA GLU A 86 9.45 -5.60 -7.65
C GLU A 86 8.48 -5.70 -6.46
N THR A 87 7.49 -6.59 -6.57
CA THR A 87 6.56 -6.93 -5.47
C THR A 87 6.84 -8.33 -4.92
N LYS A 88 6.21 -9.38 -5.47
CA LYS A 88 6.39 -10.78 -5.04
C LYS A 88 7.80 -11.31 -5.35
N GLN A 89 8.35 -10.95 -6.52
CA GLN A 89 9.68 -11.34 -6.99
C GLN A 89 10.81 -11.00 -6.01
N LYS A 90 10.66 -9.89 -5.26
CA LYS A 90 11.62 -9.48 -4.22
C LYS A 90 11.90 -10.58 -3.20
N LYS A 91 10.90 -11.40 -2.83
CA LYS A 91 11.11 -12.54 -1.91
C LYS A 91 11.99 -13.62 -2.53
N GLN A 92 11.71 -14.03 -3.76
CA GLN A 92 12.49 -15.05 -4.49
C GLN A 92 13.93 -14.59 -4.75
N ARG A 93 14.11 -13.31 -5.10
CA ARG A 93 15.43 -12.69 -5.27
C ARG A 93 16.24 -12.64 -3.97
N LEU A 94 15.59 -12.44 -2.83
CA LEU A 94 16.26 -12.44 -1.52
C LEU A 94 16.62 -13.86 -1.04
N LEU A 95 15.77 -14.85 -1.29
CA LEU A 95 16.06 -16.26 -0.99
C LEU A 95 17.26 -16.77 -1.81
N SER A 96 17.22 -16.62 -3.13
CA SER A 96 18.33 -17.02 -4.02
C SER A 96 19.65 -16.26 -3.77
N HIS A 97 19.60 -15.04 -3.21
CA HIS A 97 20.79 -14.33 -2.76
C HIS A 97 21.30 -14.83 -1.40
N ALA A 98 20.40 -15.25 -0.49
CA ALA A 98 20.79 -15.86 0.78
C ALA A 98 21.41 -17.25 0.57
N GLU A 99 20.84 -18.08 -0.31
CA GLU A 99 21.39 -19.37 -0.73
C GLU A 99 22.82 -19.21 -1.30
N LYS A 100 23.02 -18.27 -2.23
CA LYS A 100 24.35 -17.98 -2.80
C LYS A 100 25.35 -17.44 -1.78
N LYS A 101 24.90 -16.63 -0.81
CA LYS A 101 25.74 -16.10 0.29
C LYS A 101 26.00 -17.12 1.42
N ALA A 102 25.22 -18.20 1.49
CA ALA A 102 25.52 -19.34 2.35
C ALA A 102 26.55 -20.27 1.70
N ALA A 103 26.45 -20.48 0.36
CA ALA A 103 27.39 -21.29 -0.40
C ALA A 103 28.77 -20.63 -0.60
N ALA A 104 28.81 -19.31 -0.86
CA ALA A 104 30.04 -18.55 -1.04
C ALA A 104 30.33 -17.66 0.18
N LYS A 105 31.54 -17.75 0.75
CA LYS A 105 31.99 -16.97 1.92
C LYS A 105 32.27 -15.49 1.56
N GLY A 106 31.26 -14.75 1.13
CA GLY A 106 31.38 -13.32 0.80
C GLY A 106 30.05 -12.69 0.40
N ASP A 107 29.94 -11.36 0.55
CA ASP A 107 28.80 -10.58 0.05
C ASP A 107 29.22 -9.81 -1.21
N VAL A 108 28.79 -10.27 -2.38
CA VAL A 108 29.18 -9.69 -3.67
C VAL A 108 28.27 -8.49 -4.00
N PRO A 109 28.78 -7.24 -4.09
CA PRO A 109 27.95 -6.05 -4.23
C PRO A 109 27.16 -6.00 -5.56
N THR A 110 25.93 -6.49 -5.54
CA THR A 110 25.05 -6.51 -6.72
C THR A 110 24.55 -5.10 -7.06
N LYS A 111 24.82 -4.63 -8.29
CA LYS A 111 24.31 -3.35 -8.82
C LYS A 111 22.78 -3.35 -8.80
N ARG A 112 22.17 -2.32 -8.19
CA ARG A 112 20.72 -2.19 -8.06
C ARG A 112 20.13 -1.60 -9.35
N PRO A 113 19.08 -2.19 -9.95
CA PRO A 113 18.45 -1.60 -11.14
C PRO A 113 17.75 -0.27 -10.81
N PRO A 114 17.65 0.67 -11.78
CA PRO A 114 16.83 1.85 -11.64
C PRO A 114 15.35 1.44 -11.55
N VAL A 115 14.62 2.03 -10.60
CA VAL A 115 13.20 1.77 -10.35
C VAL A 115 12.47 3.06 -10.00
N LEU A 116 11.22 3.16 -10.44
CA LEU A 116 10.34 4.29 -10.15
C LEU A 116 10.15 4.43 -8.62
N ARG A 117 10.26 5.67 -8.12
CA ARG A 117 9.99 6.01 -6.71
C ARG A 117 8.54 6.48 -6.56
N ALA A 118 7.90 6.08 -5.46
CA ALA A 118 6.51 6.37 -5.17
C ALA A 118 6.31 6.81 -3.71
N GLY A 119 5.16 7.43 -3.42
CA GLY A 119 4.81 8.00 -2.13
C GLY A 119 5.31 9.44 -1.97
N VAL A 120 4.43 10.33 -1.50
CA VAL A 120 4.67 11.79 -1.42
C VAL A 120 5.97 12.10 -0.68
N ASN A 121 6.14 11.56 0.54
CA ASN A 121 7.32 11.80 1.38
C ASN A 121 8.63 11.37 0.70
N THR A 122 8.60 10.31 -0.13
CA THR A 122 9.76 9.87 -0.92
C THR A 122 10.09 10.91 -1.98
N VAL A 123 9.09 11.33 -2.76
CA VAL A 123 9.25 12.26 -3.89
C VAL A 123 9.69 13.64 -3.41
N THR A 124 9.09 14.19 -2.33
CA THR A 124 9.48 15.49 -1.77
C THR A 124 10.90 15.48 -1.22
N THR A 125 11.34 14.36 -0.61
CA THR A 125 12.72 14.19 -0.13
C THR A 125 13.72 14.12 -1.28
N TRP A 126 13.38 13.42 -2.36
CA TRP A 126 14.22 13.32 -3.56
C TRP A 126 14.28 14.63 -4.35
N TRP A 127 13.19 15.39 -4.39
CA TRP A 127 13.16 16.76 -4.93
C TRP A 127 14.06 17.70 -4.12
N ARG A 128 13.87 17.77 -2.79
CA ARG A 128 14.69 18.61 -1.88
C ARG A 128 16.18 18.30 -1.98
N THR A 129 16.56 17.05 -2.20
CA THR A 129 17.96 16.61 -2.35
C THR A 129 18.49 16.64 -3.78
N ARG A 130 17.71 17.16 -4.75
CA ARG A 130 18.03 17.21 -6.20
C ARG A 130 18.42 15.83 -6.80
N LYS A 131 17.91 14.74 -6.20
CA LYS A 131 18.09 13.35 -6.64
C LYS A 131 16.95 12.84 -7.52
N LEU A 132 15.84 13.58 -7.58
CA LEU A 132 14.77 13.33 -8.53
C LEU A 132 15.21 13.85 -9.91
N SER A 133 15.24 12.96 -10.91
CA SER A 133 15.56 13.30 -12.29
C SER A 133 14.49 12.71 -13.19
N TRP A 134 13.95 13.53 -14.09
CA TRP A 134 13.08 13.16 -15.19
C TRP A 134 13.77 13.63 -16.46
N TRP A 135 14.05 12.68 -17.35
CA TRP A 135 14.50 12.86 -18.72
C TRP A 135 13.45 12.20 -19.61
#